data_AF-A0A3M0IZA8-F1
#
_entry.id   AF-A0A3M0IZA8-F1
#
_cell.length_a   1.000
_cell.length_b   1.000
_cell.length_c   1.000
_cell.angle_alpha   90.00
_cell.angle_beta   90.00
_cell.angle_gamma   90.00
#
_symmetry.space_group_name_H-M   'P 1'
#
loop_
_entity.id
_entity.type
_entity.pdbx_description
1 polymer ?
#
loop_
_entity_poly.entity_id
_entity_poly.type
_entity_poly.pdbx_seq_one_letter_code
_entity_poly.pdbx_strand_id
1 'polypeptide(L)'
;MAEPSGYWDSIPLDDPGLDIAAGEEFLQEVFQILLEEGVQKSTDVTQKVCDWKEPQELRELLDLELRSHGEGQEQLLQRCRDVLRLSVRTGHPRFFNQLFSGLDHHALAGRFLTETLNTSPYTYEVAPVLLLMEEQVLAKLRELVGWSSGDGIFAPGILDPS
;
A
#
# COMPACT_ATOMS: atom_id res chain seq x y z
N MET A 1 42.95 43.04 -4.73
CA MET A 1 42.50 41.63 -4.74
C MET A 1 41.15 41.62 -4.06
N ALA A 2 40.08 41.40 -4.82
CA ALA A 2 38.73 41.32 -4.29
C ALA A 2 38.42 39.84 -3.98
N GLU A 3 37.97 39.56 -2.76
CA GLU A 3 37.43 38.25 -2.40
C GLU A 3 36.06 38.05 -3.07
N PRO A 4 35.74 36.86 -3.59
CA PRO A 4 34.41 36.57 -4.12
C PRO A 4 33.44 36.38 -2.94
N SER A 5 32.43 37.23 -2.86
CA SER A 5 31.33 37.09 -1.90
C SER A 5 30.63 35.75 -2.11
N GLY A 6 30.51 34.99 -1.01
CA GLY A 6 30.03 33.62 -0.98
C GLY A 6 28.66 33.44 -1.62
N TYR A 7 28.61 32.47 -2.53
CA TYR A 7 27.41 31.89 -3.13
C TYR A 7 26.77 30.92 -2.12
N TRP A 8 26.41 31.43 -0.94
CA TRP A 8 25.69 30.71 0.10
C TRP A 8 24.60 31.62 0.65
N ASP A 9 23.80 32.21 -0.24
CA ASP A 9 22.50 32.72 0.16
C ASP A 9 21.65 31.50 0.50
N SER A 10 21.55 31.29 1.80
CA SER A 10 20.67 30.38 2.51
C SER A 10 19.29 30.33 1.85
N ILE A 11 18.97 29.21 1.19
CA ILE A 11 17.57 28.84 0.98
C ILE A 11 17.00 28.64 2.39
N PRO A 12 16.03 29.44 2.84
CA PRO A 12 15.41 29.22 4.14
C PRO A 12 14.69 27.88 4.08
N LEU A 13 15.13 26.91 4.89
CA LEU A 13 14.46 25.62 5.12
C LEU A 13 13.20 25.79 6.00
N ASP A 14 12.53 26.95 5.90
CA ASP A 14 11.41 27.35 6.75
C ASP A 14 10.06 26.93 6.15
N ASP A 15 10.05 26.49 4.89
CA ASP A 15 8.90 25.88 4.23
C ASP A 15 9.09 24.36 4.23
N PRO A 16 8.15 23.54 4.74
CA PRO A 16 8.26 22.07 4.73
C PRO A 16 8.45 21.43 3.34
N GLY A 17 8.50 22.22 2.26
CA GLY A 17 8.83 21.77 0.90
C GLY A 17 7.77 20.85 0.30
N LEU A 18 6.62 20.74 0.97
CA LEU A 18 5.51 19.84 0.65
C LEU A 18 4.30 20.70 0.29
N ASP A 19 3.91 20.66 -0.98
CA ASP A 19 2.62 21.17 -1.42
C ASP A 19 1.52 20.22 -0.94
N ILE A 20 0.94 20.55 0.22
CA ILE A 20 -0.10 19.74 0.87
C ILE A 20 -1.33 19.61 -0.04
N ALA A 21 -1.72 20.69 -0.71
CA ALA A 21 -2.91 20.68 -1.56
C ALA A 21 -2.73 19.77 -2.78
N ALA A 22 -1.57 19.84 -3.44
CA ALA A 22 -1.23 18.92 -4.52
C ALA A 22 -1.17 17.46 -4.03
N GLY A 23 -0.64 17.23 -2.83
CA GLY A 23 -0.61 15.91 -2.21
C GLY A 23 -2.01 15.33 -1.93
N GLU A 24 -2.92 16.14 -1.40
CA GLU A 24 -4.32 15.75 -1.16
C GLU A 24 -5.08 15.48 -2.46
N GLU A 25 -4.90 16.32 -3.48
CA GLU A 25 -5.48 16.11 -4.82
C GLU A 25 -4.99 14.80 -5.43
N PHE A 26 -3.67 14.55 -5.39
CA PHE A 26 -3.09 13.31 -5.87
C PHE A 26 -3.67 12.07 -5.17
N LEU A 27 -3.83 12.13 -3.84
CA LEU A 27 -4.44 11.02 -3.08
C LEU A 27 -5.89 10.76 -3.51
N GLN A 28 -6.70 11.81 -3.74
CA GLN A 28 -8.07 11.66 -4.21
C GLN A 28 -8.13 10.96 -5.58
N GLU A 29 -7.26 11.37 -6.51
CA GLU A 29 -7.16 10.73 -7.82
C GLU A 29 -6.69 9.28 -7.73
N VAL A 30 -5.71 8.99 -6.88
CA VAL A 30 -5.25 7.61 -6.63
C VAL A 30 -6.38 6.76 -6.05
N PHE A 31 -7.16 7.27 -5.09
CA PHE A 31 -8.31 6.53 -4.56
C PHE A 31 -9.34 6.19 -5.64
N GLN A 32 -9.59 7.12 -6.56
CA GLN A 32 -10.48 6.85 -7.69
C GLN A 32 -9.92 5.73 -8.59
N ILE A 33 -8.62 5.78 -8.91
CA ILE A 33 -7.93 4.73 -9.68
C ILE A 33 -8.01 3.37 -8.96
N LEU A 34 -7.76 3.33 -7.66
CA LEU A 34 -7.82 2.10 -6.86
C LEU A 34 -9.23 1.51 -6.87
N LEU A 35 -10.27 2.34 -6.76
CA LEU A 35 -11.66 1.89 -6.80
C LEU A 35 -12.03 1.31 -8.17
N GLU A 36 -11.70 2.02 -9.25
CA GLU A 36 -12.05 1.60 -10.62
C GLU A 36 -11.21 0.39 -11.10
N GLU A 37 -9.88 0.51 -11.05
CA GLU A 37 -8.97 -0.50 -11.58
C GLU A 37 -8.71 -1.64 -10.59
N GLY A 38 -8.50 -1.30 -9.31
CA GLY A 38 -8.10 -2.25 -8.27
C GLY A 38 -9.25 -3.03 -7.63
N VAL A 39 -10.46 -2.47 -7.57
CA VAL A 39 -11.63 -3.10 -6.94
C VAL A 39 -12.64 -3.56 -7.98
N GLN A 40 -13.22 -2.64 -8.75
CA GLN A 40 -14.31 -2.95 -9.69
C GLN A 40 -13.83 -3.89 -10.80
N LYS A 41 -12.77 -3.51 -11.52
CA LYS A 41 -12.21 -4.36 -12.58
C LYS A 41 -11.55 -5.64 -12.07
N SER A 42 -11.03 -5.64 -10.85
CA SER A 42 -10.44 -6.85 -10.24
C SER A 42 -11.48 -7.92 -9.98
N THR A 43 -12.72 -7.54 -9.67
CA THR A 43 -13.82 -8.46 -9.35
C THR A 43 -14.75 -8.76 -10.53
N ASP A 44 -14.60 -8.04 -11.65
CA ASP A 44 -15.38 -8.21 -12.88
C ASP A 44 -14.95 -9.44 -13.71
N VAL A 45 -15.87 -10.37 -13.89
CA VAL A 45 -15.70 -11.61 -14.67
C VAL A 45 -15.61 -11.39 -16.18
N THR A 46 -15.80 -10.19 -16.72
CA THR A 46 -15.54 -9.91 -18.14
C THR A 46 -14.07 -9.58 -18.40
N GLN A 47 -13.30 -9.32 -17.34
CA GLN A 47 -11.92 -8.92 -17.44
C GLN A 47 -10.95 -10.12 -17.45
N LYS A 48 -9.71 -9.87 -17.89
CA LYS A 48 -8.63 -10.85 -17.75
C LYS A 48 -8.20 -10.96 -16.29
N VAL A 49 -7.88 -12.16 -15.82
CA VAL A 49 -7.27 -12.39 -14.50
C VAL A 49 -5.84 -11.81 -14.44
N CYS A 50 -5.12 -11.86 -15.56
CA CYS A 50 -3.78 -11.32 -15.72
C CYS A 50 -3.56 -10.97 -17.19
N ASP A 51 -2.94 -9.83 -17.47
CA ASP A 51 -2.44 -9.47 -18.80
C ASP A 51 -0.95 -9.81 -18.86
N TRP A 52 -0.65 -11.08 -19.15
CA TRP A 52 0.71 -11.62 -19.09
C TRP A 52 1.68 -10.90 -20.04
N LYS A 53 2.89 -10.65 -19.54
CA LYS A 53 4.01 -10.01 -20.24
C LYS A 53 5.30 -10.73 -19.89
N GLU A 54 6.21 -10.83 -20.86
CA GLU A 54 7.55 -11.33 -20.58
C GLU A 54 8.31 -10.34 -19.67
N PRO A 55 9.22 -10.80 -18.79
CA PRO A 55 9.90 -9.92 -17.84
C PRO A 55 10.62 -8.72 -18.47
N GLN A 56 11.17 -8.89 -19.67
CA GLN A 56 11.84 -7.82 -20.39
C GLN A 56 10.83 -6.77 -20.92
N GLU A 57 9.74 -7.24 -21.53
CA GLU A 57 8.65 -6.37 -21.99
C GLU A 57 8.04 -5.60 -20.81
N LEU A 58 7.83 -6.27 -19.66
CA LEU A 58 7.24 -5.64 -18.48
C LEU A 58 8.15 -4.55 -17.88
N ARG A 59 9.48 -4.74 -17.89
CA ARG A 59 10.44 -3.71 -17.45
C ARG A 59 10.39 -2.47 -18.34
N GLU A 60 10.30 -2.67 -19.65
CA GLU A 60 10.20 -1.58 -20.63
C GLU A 60 8.87 -0.83 -20.49
N LEU A 61 7.76 -1.54 -20.26
CA LEU A 61 6.44 -0.94 -20.04
C LEU A 61 6.36 -0.14 -18.74
N LEU A 62 7.01 -0.60 -17.67
CA LEU A 62 6.92 0.02 -16.35
C LEU A 62 7.94 1.15 -16.12
N ASP A 63 9.02 1.21 -16.91
CA ASP A 63 10.10 2.20 -16.77
C ASP A 63 10.50 2.43 -15.29
N LEU A 64 11.01 1.39 -14.64
CA LEU A 64 11.28 1.35 -13.19
C LEU A 64 12.58 2.07 -12.77
N GLU A 65 13.27 2.74 -13.69
CA GLU A 65 14.54 3.40 -13.39
C GLU A 65 14.32 4.65 -12.53
N LEU A 66 14.98 4.71 -11.38
CA LEU A 66 14.93 5.87 -10.49
C LEU A 66 15.91 6.94 -10.97
N ARG A 67 15.38 8.14 -11.23
CA ARG A 67 16.13 9.29 -11.76
C ARG A 67 16.37 10.33 -10.68
N SER A 68 17.24 11.30 -10.96
CA SER A 68 17.57 12.40 -10.04
C SER A 68 16.48 13.46 -9.90
N HIS A 69 15.53 13.51 -10.83
CA HIS A 69 14.37 14.40 -10.79
C HIS A 69 13.08 13.60 -10.65
N GLY A 70 12.09 14.18 -9.98
CA GLY A 70 10.75 13.62 -9.90
C GLY A 70 9.98 13.77 -11.21
N GLU A 71 8.85 13.09 -11.28
CA GLU A 71 7.92 13.17 -12.41
C GLU A 71 6.67 13.96 -12.03
N GLY A 72 5.99 14.50 -13.05
CA GLY A 72 4.73 15.21 -12.83
C GLY A 72 3.60 14.28 -12.37
N GLN A 73 2.60 14.88 -11.70
CA GLN A 73 1.43 14.18 -11.16
C GLN A 73 0.75 13.24 -12.16
N GLU A 74 0.47 13.71 -13.38
CA GLU A 74 -0.15 12.90 -14.44
C GLU A 74 0.64 11.62 -14.78
N GLN A 75 1.97 11.73 -14.80
CA GLN A 75 2.84 10.58 -15.07
C GLN A 75 2.79 9.59 -13.91
N LEU A 76 2.77 10.06 -12.66
CA LEU A 76 2.64 9.21 -11.48
C LEU A 76 1.29 8.49 -11.44
N LEU A 77 0.20 9.19 -11.77
CA LEU A 77 -1.14 8.59 -11.88
C LEU A 77 -1.19 7.54 -12.99
N GLN A 78 -0.54 7.79 -14.12
CA GLN A 78 -0.41 6.81 -15.18
C GLN A 78 0.36 5.56 -14.71
N ARG A 79 1.45 5.74 -13.96
CA ARG A 79 2.18 4.62 -13.33
C ARG A 79 1.30 3.81 -12.38
N CYS A 80 0.47 4.45 -11.56
CA CYS A 80 -0.50 3.75 -10.70
C CYS A 80 -1.45 2.86 -11.52
N ARG A 81 -1.99 3.38 -12.63
CA ARG A 81 -2.85 2.61 -13.54
C ARG A 81 -2.10 1.43 -14.16
N ASP A 82 -0.88 1.64 -14.61
CA ASP A 82 -0.07 0.58 -15.24
C ASP A 82 0.31 -0.52 -14.26
N VAL A 83 0.66 -0.19 -13.01
CA VAL A 83 0.90 -1.17 -11.95
C VAL A 83 -0.34 -2.05 -11.73
N LEU A 84 -1.53 -1.46 -11.61
CA LEU A 84 -2.77 -2.21 -11.40
C LEU A 84 -3.14 -3.06 -12.63
N ARG A 85 -2.97 -2.52 -13.84
CA ARG A 85 -3.32 -3.18 -15.10
C ARG A 85 -2.44 -4.40 -15.37
N LEU A 86 -1.15 -4.29 -15.13
CA LEU A 86 -0.15 -5.31 -15.43
C LEU A 86 0.05 -6.31 -14.29
N SER A 87 -0.50 -6.02 -13.10
CA SER A 87 -0.53 -6.96 -11.98
C SER A 87 -1.58 -8.05 -12.14
N VAL A 88 -1.37 -9.17 -11.45
CA VAL A 88 -2.38 -10.25 -11.36
C VAL A 88 -3.53 -9.79 -10.47
N ARG A 89 -4.77 -9.95 -10.95
CA ARG A 89 -5.99 -9.63 -10.20
C ARG A 89 -6.35 -10.78 -9.26
N THR A 90 -5.75 -10.78 -8.08
CA THR A 90 -5.99 -11.80 -7.04
C THR A 90 -7.43 -11.76 -6.48
N GLY A 91 -8.12 -10.63 -6.63
CA GLY A 91 -9.53 -10.47 -6.30
C GLY A 91 -10.51 -11.10 -7.31
N HIS A 92 -10.01 -11.55 -8.47
CA HIS A 92 -10.87 -12.05 -9.53
C HIS A 92 -11.52 -13.39 -9.13
N PRO A 93 -12.85 -13.60 -9.32
CA PRO A 93 -13.55 -14.85 -9.02
C PRO A 93 -13.03 -16.13 -9.73
N ARG A 94 -12.07 -15.99 -10.66
CA ARG A 94 -11.47 -17.08 -11.43
C ARG A 94 -9.97 -17.22 -11.14
N PHE A 95 -9.47 -16.53 -10.12
CA PHE A 95 -8.12 -16.69 -9.62
C PHE A 95 -8.10 -17.83 -8.59
N PHE A 96 -7.50 -18.96 -8.97
CA PHE A 96 -7.40 -20.17 -8.14
C PHE A 96 -5.95 -20.64 -7.95
N ASN A 97 -4.98 -19.76 -8.22
CA ASN A 97 -3.57 -20.12 -8.26
C ASN A 97 -2.94 -20.29 -6.87
N GLN A 98 -3.58 -19.77 -5.83
CA GLN A 98 -3.04 -19.69 -4.47
C GLN A 98 -4.08 -20.14 -3.45
N LEU A 99 -3.64 -20.36 -2.20
CA LEU A 99 -4.52 -20.64 -1.06
C LEU A 99 -5.30 -19.41 -0.56
N PHE A 100 -5.16 -18.27 -1.24
CA PHE A 100 -5.93 -17.05 -1.04
C PHE A 100 -6.50 -16.58 -2.37
N SER A 101 -7.69 -15.97 -2.33
CA SER A 101 -8.36 -15.37 -3.48
C SER A 101 -9.49 -14.47 -2.99
N GLY A 102 -9.92 -13.55 -3.85
CA GLY A 102 -11.02 -12.63 -3.56
C GLY A 102 -10.57 -11.31 -2.93
N LEU A 103 -11.52 -10.39 -2.85
CA LEU A 103 -11.35 -9.05 -2.30
C LEU A 103 -12.53 -8.78 -1.37
N ASP A 104 -12.25 -8.69 -0.06
CA ASP A 104 -13.22 -8.27 0.94
C ASP A 104 -13.11 -6.75 1.16
N HIS A 105 -14.22 -6.05 0.98
CA HIS A 105 -14.26 -4.58 1.03
C HIS A 105 -13.99 -4.04 2.44
N HIS A 106 -14.43 -4.75 3.49
CA HIS A 106 -14.21 -4.34 4.87
C HIS A 106 -12.76 -4.55 5.29
N ALA A 107 -12.16 -5.67 4.91
CA ALA A 107 -10.73 -5.94 5.11
C ALA A 107 -9.87 -4.92 4.35
N LEU A 108 -10.24 -4.55 3.12
CA LEU A 108 -9.52 -3.52 2.36
C LEU A 108 -9.61 -2.14 3.04
N ALA A 109 -10.78 -1.75 3.53
CA ALA A 109 -10.93 -0.53 4.33
C ALA A 109 -10.05 -0.56 5.60
N GLY A 110 -9.99 -1.70 6.29
CA GLY A 110 -9.09 -1.90 7.43
C GLY A 110 -7.61 -1.75 7.07
N ARG A 111 -7.21 -2.22 5.89
CA ARG A 111 -5.84 -2.01 5.36
C ARG A 111 -5.56 -0.53 5.12
N PHE A 112 -6.46 0.21 4.47
CA PHE A 112 -6.28 1.65 4.28
C PHE A 112 -6.18 2.42 5.60
N LEU A 113 -7.01 2.09 6.58
CA LEU A 113 -6.91 2.68 7.93
C LEU A 113 -5.56 2.39 8.57
N THR A 114 -5.08 1.15 8.47
CA THR A 114 -3.79 0.74 9.06
C THR A 114 -2.63 1.48 8.40
N GLU A 115 -2.58 1.54 7.06
CA GLU A 115 -1.54 2.26 6.31
C GLU A 115 -1.60 3.77 6.58
N THR A 116 -2.80 4.34 6.78
CA THR A 116 -2.95 5.78 7.12
C THR A 116 -2.41 6.09 8.52
N LEU A 117 -2.59 5.16 9.48
CA LEU A 117 -2.08 5.34 10.84
C LEU A 117 -0.55 5.20 10.92
N ASN A 118 0.04 4.39 10.04
CA ASN A 118 1.49 4.20 9.90
C ASN A 118 2.23 4.06 11.25
N THR A 119 1.66 3.26 12.17
CA THR A 119 2.24 2.99 13.49
C THR A 119 2.63 1.52 13.63
N SER A 120 3.57 1.23 14.52
CA SER A 120 4.01 -0.13 14.81
C SER A 120 3.43 -0.58 16.15
N PRO A 121 2.66 -1.68 16.21
CA PRO A 121 2.00 -2.14 17.43
C PRO A 121 2.93 -2.89 18.38
N TYR A 122 4.07 -2.31 18.75
CA TYR A 122 5.02 -2.92 19.70
C TYR A 122 4.76 -2.52 21.16
N THR A 123 4.14 -1.35 21.41
CA THR A 123 3.76 -0.90 22.76
C THR A 123 2.42 -0.18 22.77
N TYR A 124 1.77 -0.20 23.93
CA TYR A 124 0.49 0.46 24.15
C TYR A 124 0.55 2.00 23.95
N GLU A 125 1.70 2.61 24.19
CA GLU A 125 1.89 4.06 24.04
C GLU A 125 1.72 4.52 22.59
N VAL A 126 2.20 3.73 21.62
CA VAL A 126 2.22 4.13 20.20
C VAL A 126 1.09 3.50 19.38
N ALA A 127 0.43 2.45 19.89
CA ALA A 127 -0.63 1.74 19.17
C ALA A 127 -1.74 1.19 20.10
N PRO A 128 -2.34 2.02 20.97
CA PRO A 128 -3.26 1.55 22.02
C PRO A 128 -4.49 0.85 21.44
N VAL A 129 -5.05 1.38 20.34
CA VAL A 129 -6.24 0.82 19.70
C VAL A 129 -5.93 -0.52 19.02
N LEU A 130 -4.81 -0.61 18.28
CA LEU A 130 -4.46 -1.82 17.55
C LEU A 130 -4.14 -2.98 18.50
N LEU A 131 -3.48 -2.71 19.63
CA LEU A 131 -3.19 -3.74 20.64
C LEU A 131 -4.46 -4.27 21.33
N LEU A 132 -5.42 -3.39 21.67
CA LEU A 132 -6.71 -3.85 22.21
C LEU A 132 -7.50 -4.65 21.18
N MET A 133 -7.47 -4.26 19.90
CA MET A 133 -8.11 -5.03 18.83
C MET A 133 -7.45 -6.40 18.64
N GLU A 134 -6.12 -6.46 18.64
CA GLU A 134 -5.36 -7.71 18.55
C GLU A 134 -5.72 -8.66 19.69
N GLU A 135 -5.78 -8.17 20.93
CA GLU A 135 -6.19 -8.95 22.10
C GLU A 135 -7.58 -9.59 21.89
N GLN A 136 -8.55 -8.82 21.38
CA GLN A 136 -9.90 -9.32 21.12
C GLN A 136 -9.94 -10.37 20.02
N VAL A 137 -9.19 -10.17 18.92
CA VAL A 137 -9.14 -11.15 17.84
C VAL A 137 -8.48 -12.45 18.31
N LEU A 138 -7.36 -12.37 19.04
CA LEU A 138 -6.69 -13.54 19.60
C LEU A 138 -7.57 -14.28 20.60
N ALA A 139 -8.28 -13.55 21.48
CA ALA A 139 -9.25 -14.14 22.39
C ALA A 139 -10.35 -14.91 21.62
N LYS A 140 -10.87 -14.34 20.54
CA LYS A 140 -11.90 -15.00 19.72
C LYS A 140 -11.37 -16.24 19.00
N LEU A 141 -10.14 -16.18 18.47
CA LEU A 141 -9.50 -17.34 17.84
C LEU A 141 -9.28 -18.48 18.84
N ARG A 142 -8.85 -18.18 20.08
CA ARG A 142 -8.72 -19.18 21.15
C ARG A 142 -10.05 -19.83 21.51
N GLU A 143 -11.12 -19.03 21.59
CA GLU A 143 -12.48 -19.53 21.85
C GLU A 143 -12.91 -20.52 20.76
N LEU A 144 -12.67 -20.21 19.48
CA LEU A 144 -13.00 -21.10 18.35
C LEU A 144 -12.22 -22.42 18.37
N VAL A 145 -11.00 -22.43 18.91
CA VAL A 145 -10.20 -23.64 19.15
C VAL A 145 -10.72 -24.44 20.37
N GLY A 146 -11.50 -23.81 21.24
CA GLY A 146 -12.03 -24.42 22.46
C GLY A 146 -11.18 -24.18 23.72
N TRP A 147 -10.29 -23.19 23.71
CA TRP A 147 -9.47 -22.83 24.86
C TRP A 147 -10.11 -21.72 25.69
N SER A 148 -10.16 -21.91 27.01
CA SER A 148 -10.69 -20.93 27.97
C SER A 148 -9.68 -19.85 28.37
N SER A 149 -8.39 -20.07 28.11
CA SER A 149 -7.30 -19.15 28.37
C SER A 149 -6.12 -19.46 27.46
N GLY A 150 -5.22 -18.50 27.30
CA GLY A 150 -4.01 -18.66 26.50
C GLY A 150 -3.48 -17.30 26.05
N ASP A 151 -2.34 -17.35 25.37
CA ASP A 151 -1.66 -16.19 24.81
C ASP A 151 -1.44 -16.38 23.31
N GLY A 152 -1.01 -15.34 22.60
CA GLY A 152 -0.69 -15.41 21.19
C GLY A 152 -0.20 -14.07 20.64
N ILE A 153 0.39 -14.12 19.45
CA ILE A 153 0.86 -12.94 18.71
C ILE A 153 0.61 -13.18 17.22
N PHE A 154 0.35 -12.11 16.47
CA PHE A 154 0.37 -12.20 15.00
C PHE A 154 1.82 -12.17 14.51
N ALA A 155 2.19 -13.17 13.70
CA ALA A 155 3.48 -13.24 13.03
C ALA A 155 3.35 -12.87 11.55
N PRO A 156 4.41 -12.38 10.89
CA PRO A 156 4.42 -12.03 9.46
C PRO A 156 4.48 -13.29 8.55
N GLY A 157 3.55 -14.21 8.74
CA GLY A 157 3.44 -15.47 8.01
C GLY A 157 3.87 -16.70 8.82
N ILE A 158 3.37 -17.88 8.42
CA ILE A 158 3.56 -19.15 9.17
C ILE A 158 4.97 -19.73 9.09
N LEU A 159 5.77 -19.29 8.13
CA LEU A 159 7.15 -19.78 7.93
C LEU A 159 8.20 -18.92 8.62
N ASP A 160 7.79 -17.96 9.44
CA ASP A 160 8.75 -17.17 10.22
C ASP A 160 9.45 -18.09 11.23
N PRO A 161 10.78 -18.30 11.11
CA PRO A 161 11.53 -19.22 11.97
C PRO A 161 11.91 -18.61 13.34
N SER A 162 11.25 -17.53 13.75
CA SER A 162 11.55 -16.77 14.96
C SER A 162 11.20 -17.49 16.27
#